data_AF-A0A364KY69-F1
#
_entry.id   AF-A0A364KY69-F1
#
_cell.length_a   1.000
_cell.length_b   1.000
_cell.length_c   1.000
_cell.angle_alpha   90.00
_cell.angle_beta   90.00
_cell.angle_gamma   90.00
#
_symmetry.space_group_name_H-M   'P 1'
#
loop_
_entity.id
_entity.type
_entity.pdbx_description
1 polymer ?
#
loop_
_entity_poly.entity_id
_entity_poly.type
_entity_poly.pdbx_seq_one_letter_code
_entity_poly.pdbx_strand_id
1 'polypeptide(L)'
;MADNTHLTGTNLRDLNVLDGQFPEAGFDNLPDTPHEAFQSWLNDAITAKIKEPHSCTLSTVDSEGRPDARIVGVKRLDERGWHFTMRGDGPKAHQIAGNENVALTFYWPELGRQIRLRGKASPLSEEECTRDFLGHPLNSRIAAVASKQSQVLESRSELLRRVADVKSAIAEEKDLDLPEWRVQKCLGEGVTVAIEFHFFSTYFTNQWDFLIMTNLILPLSSFQGIQRAAARVTSLQMHHGFRHPKPKGILCALKRGGVAKTGLNDGSN
;
A
#
# COMPACT_ATOMS: atom_id res chain seq x y z
N MET A 1 -7.22 35.77 -8.07
CA MET A 1 -6.56 34.86 -9.03
C MET A 1 -5.49 34.12 -8.24
N ALA A 2 -5.63 32.81 -8.07
CA ALA A 2 -4.67 32.00 -7.32
C ALA A 2 -3.37 31.92 -8.12
N ASP A 3 -2.26 32.26 -7.46
CA ASP A 3 -0.92 32.15 -8.01
C ASP A 3 -0.61 30.67 -8.26
N ASN A 4 -0.56 30.29 -9.54
CA ASN A 4 -0.05 29.01 -10.00
C ASN A 4 1.49 29.05 -9.91
N THR A 5 2.01 29.06 -8.68
CA THR A 5 3.44 28.91 -8.46
C THR A 5 3.79 27.46 -8.81
N HIS A 6 4.42 27.29 -9.97
CA HIS A 6 4.96 26.03 -10.46
C HIS A 6 5.63 25.23 -9.33
N LEU A 7 5.14 24.02 -9.09
CA LEU A 7 5.75 22.99 -8.21
C LEU A 7 7.07 22.43 -8.79
N THR A 8 7.90 23.27 -9.43
CA THR A 8 9.10 22.83 -10.17
C THR A 8 10.39 22.97 -9.37
N GLY A 9 10.32 23.38 -8.09
CA GLY A 9 11.50 23.67 -7.27
C GLY A 9 11.76 22.74 -6.09
N THR A 10 10.80 21.91 -5.67
CA THR A 10 11.01 21.05 -4.50
C THR A 10 11.82 19.82 -4.92
N ASN A 11 13.11 19.84 -4.62
CA ASN A 11 13.99 18.69 -4.79
C ASN A 11 13.48 17.56 -3.89
N LEU A 12 12.95 16.49 -4.49
CA LEU A 12 12.43 15.31 -3.79
C LEU A 12 13.45 14.69 -2.82
N ARG A 13 14.74 14.95 -3.01
CA ARG A 13 15.82 14.49 -2.11
C ARG A 13 15.82 15.18 -0.76
N ASP A 14 15.21 16.36 -0.65
CA ASP A 14 15.21 17.17 0.57
C ASP A 14 13.96 16.89 1.43
N LEU A 15 13.06 16.01 0.97
CA LEU A 15 11.92 15.55 1.76
C LEU A 15 12.39 14.43 2.69
N ASN A 16 12.17 14.61 4.00
CA ASN A 16 12.37 13.54 4.95
C ASN A 16 11.36 12.42 4.66
N VAL A 17 11.87 11.20 4.51
CA VAL A 17 11.06 10.01 4.33
C VAL A 17 11.13 9.25 5.66
N LEU A 18 9.98 8.81 6.16
CA LEU A 18 9.88 7.99 7.39
C LEU A 18 10.51 8.68 8.62
N ASP A 19 10.28 9.99 8.73
CA ASP A 19 10.70 10.82 9.86
C ASP A 19 9.81 10.56 11.09
N GLY A 20 10.38 10.02 12.18
CA GLY A 20 9.63 9.75 13.40
C GLY A 20 10.38 8.88 14.41
N GLN A 21 9.97 8.99 15.68
CA GLN A 21 10.35 8.02 16.71
C GLN A 21 9.40 6.82 16.61
N PHE A 22 9.90 5.69 16.13
CA PHE A 22 9.11 4.47 15.99
C PHE A 22 9.33 3.53 17.18
N PRO A 23 8.31 2.75 17.58
CA PRO A 23 8.49 1.66 18.54
C PRO A 23 9.53 0.65 18.05
N GLU A 24 10.26 0.03 18.97
CA GLU A 24 11.09 -1.13 18.64
C GLU A 24 10.22 -2.27 18.07
N ALA A 25 10.72 -3.00 17.08
CA ALA A 25 9.94 -4.09 16.47
C ALA A 25 9.74 -5.31 17.38
N GLY A 26 10.54 -5.46 18.44
CA GLY A 26 10.44 -6.61 19.35
C GLY A 26 10.68 -7.95 18.66
N PHE A 27 11.72 -8.07 17.82
CA PHE A 27 12.02 -9.27 17.04
C PHE A 27 12.24 -10.54 17.88
N ASP A 28 12.58 -10.38 19.16
CA ASP A 28 12.83 -11.50 20.09
C ASP A 28 11.53 -12.16 20.58
N ASN A 29 10.37 -11.53 20.37
CA ASN A 29 9.07 -12.00 20.84
C ASN A 29 8.01 -11.94 19.73
N LEU A 30 8.33 -12.54 18.58
CA LEU A 30 7.40 -12.65 17.47
C LEU A 30 6.39 -13.79 17.71
N PRO A 31 5.10 -13.60 17.39
CA PRO A 31 4.11 -14.68 17.45
C PRO A 31 4.44 -15.86 16.53
N ASP A 32 3.92 -17.04 16.84
CA ASP A 32 4.25 -18.32 16.18
C ASP A 32 3.68 -18.45 14.77
N THR A 33 2.67 -17.65 14.42
CA THR A 33 2.08 -17.63 13.09
C THR A 33 2.02 -16.23 12.49
N PRO A 34 2.07 -16.11 11.14
CA PRO A 34 1.86 -14.83 10.49
C PRO A 34 0.48 -14.21 10.76
N HIS A 35 -0.53 -15.05 11.05
CA HIS A 35 -1.87 -14.61 11.43
C HIS A 35 -1.86 -13.90 12.78
N GLU A 36 -1.28 -14.52 13.80
CA GLU A 36 -1.15 -13.93 15.14
C GLU A 36 -0.30 -12.67 15.11
N ALA A 37 0.79 -12.68 14.33
CA ALA A 37 1.64 -11.52 14.13
C ALA A 37 0.86 -10.36 13.53
N PHE A 38 0.11 -10.58 12.44
CA PHE A 38 -0.74 -9.55 11.84
C PHE A 38 -1.83 -9.06 12.80
N GLN A 39 -2.48 -9.95 13.57
CA GLN A 39 -3.50 -9.56 14.56
C GLN A 39 -2.91 -8.64 15.63
N SER A 40 -1.78 -9.02 16.21
CA SER A 40 -1.08 -8.20 17.19
C SER A 40 -0.74 -6.83 16.61
N TRP A 41 -0.21 -6.78 15.39
CA TRP A 41 0.19 -5.51 14.80
C TRP A 41 -0.98 -4.63 14.34
N LEU A 42 -2.08 -5.23 13.91
CA LEU A 42 -3.31 -4.49 13.64
C LEU A 42 -3.85 -3.86 14.93
N ASN A 43 -3.75 -4.56 16.07
CA ASN A 43 -4.11 -4.01 17.38
C ASN A 43 -3.18 -2.85 17.78
N ASP A 44 -1.87 -2.94 17.48
CA ASP A 44 -0.94 -1.81 17.68
C ASP A 44 -1.38 -0.59 16.86
N ALA A 45 -1.70 -0.79 15.58
CA ALA A 45 -2.14 0.28 14.68
C ALA A 45 -3.46 0.92 15.15
N ILE A 46 -4.41 0.13 15.65
CA ILE A 46 -5.66 0.61 16.25
C ILE A 46 -5.36 1.42 17.51
N THR A 47 -4.48 0.92 18.39
CA THR A 47 -4.10 1.59 19.64
C THR A 47 -3.39 2.91 19.37
N ALA A 48 -2.53 2.95 18.36
CA ALA A 48 -1.87 4.14 17.85
C ALA A 48 -2.82 5.10 17.11
N LYS A 49 -4.11 4.76 16.98
CA LYS A 49 -5.15 5.55 16.32
C LYS A 49 -4.85 5.87 14.86
N ILE A 50 -4.15 4.96 14.18
CA ILE A 50 -3.93 5.07 12.73
C ILE A 50 -5.29 5.07 12.04
N LYS A 51 -5.46 5.99 11.08
CA LYS A 51 -6.70 6.08 10.33
C LYS A 51 -6.86 4.87 9.41
N GLU A 52 -8.01 4.20 9.51
CA GLU A 52 -8.38 3.06 8.65
C GLU A 52 -7.28 1.96 8.59
N PRO A 53 -6.84 1.39 9.72
CA PRO A 53 -5.65 0.53 9.77
C PRO A 53 -5.84 -0.81 9.04
N HIS A 54 -7.08 -1.16 8.73
CA HIS A 54 -7.47 -2.34 7.94
C HIS A 54 -7.51 -2.09 6.43
N SER A 55 -7.31 -0.83 5.99
CA SER A 55 -7.17 -0.47 4.58
C SER A 55 -5.76 -0.84 4.08
N CYS A 56 -5.68 -1.42 2.90
CA CYS A 56 -4.42 -1.87 2.29
C CYS A 56 -4.46 -1.73 0.78
N THR A 57 -3.29 -1.76 0.16
CA THR A 57 -3.16 -1.83 -1.30
C THR A 57 -3.24 -3.30 -1.74
N LEU A 58 -4.27 -3.65 -2.51
CA LEU A 58 -4.35 -4.91 -3.24
C LEU A 58 -3.64 -4.76 -4.59
N SER A 59 -2.65 -5.59 -4.84
CA SER A 59 -1.97 -5.72 -6.13
C SER A 59 -2.38 -7.01 -6.83
N THR A 60 -2.71 -6.92 -8.11
CA THR A 60 -3.12 -8.02 -9.00
C THR A 60 -2.38 -7.87 -10.32
N VAL A 61 -2.48 -8.88 -11.19
CA VAL A 61 -1.85 -8.87 -12.52
C VAL A 61 -2.91 -9.24 -13.55
N ASP A 62 -2.96 -8.53 -14.67
CA ASP A 62 -3.86 -8.85 -15.77
C ASP A 62 -3.35 -10.01 -16.66
N SER A 63 -4.14 -10.38 -17.67
CA SER A 63 -3.80 -11.46 -18.60
C SER A 63 -2.57 -11.18 -19.47
N GLU A 64 -2.13 -9.92 -19.56
CA GLU A 64 -0.93 -9.52 -20.29
C GLU A 64 0.30 -9.40 -19.37
N GLY A 65 0.16 -9.72 -18.09
CA GLY A 65 1.24 -9.60 -17.11
C GLY A 65 1.43 -8.18 -16.57
N ARG A 66 0.49 -7.25 -16.81
CA ARG A 66 0.59 -5.87 -16.30
C ARG A 66 0.08 -5.80 -14.85
N PRO A 67 0.85 -5.22 -13.92
CA PRO A 67 0.42 -5.06 -12.54
C PRO A 67 -0.62 -3.94 -12.43
N ASP A 68 -1.58 -4.13 -11.52
CA ASP A 68 -2.59 -3.14 -11.17
C ASP A 68 -2.77 -3.12 -9.64
N ALA A 69 -2.97 -1.95 -9.05
CA ALA A 69 -2.97 -1.73 -7.61
C ALA A 69 -4.06 -0.73 -7.18
N ARG A 70 -4.71 -0.99 -6.05
CA ARG A 70 -5.78 -0.14 -5.50
C ARG A 70 -6.00 -0.38 -4.01
N ILE A 71 -6.62 0.58 -3.34
CA ILE A 71 -7.01 0.45 -1.94
C ILE A 71 -8.23 -0.46 -1.79
N VAL A 72 -8.16 -1.40 -0.86
CA VAL A 72 -9.25 -2.27 -0.38
C VAL A 72 -9.21 -2.34 1.13
N GLY A 73 -10.30 -2.77 1.77
CA GLY A 73 -10.35 -3.01 3.21
C GLY A 73 -10.41 -4.51 3.51
N VAL A 74 -9.57 -4.99 4.42
CA VAL A 74 -9.74 -6.30 5.02
C VAL A 74 -10.92 -6.26 6.00
N LYS A 75 -11.86 -7.20 5.86
CA LYS A 75 -13.11 -7.26 6.62
C LYS A 75 -13.13 -8.35 7.67
N ARG A 76 -12.36 -9.41 7.44
CA ARG A 76 -12.23 -10.55 8.35
C ARG A 76 -10.84 -11.15 8.23
N LEU A 77 -10.37 -11.70 9.33
CA LEU A 77 -9.19 -12.54 9.40
C LEU A 77 -9.60 -13.83 10.10
N ASP A 78 -9.44 -14.97 9.43
CA ASP A 78 -9.68 -16.29 10.00
C ASP A 78 -8.58 -17.27 9.54
N GLU A 79 -8.68 -18.55 9.89
CA GLU A 79 -7.69 -19.59 9.53
C GLU A 79 -7.47 -19.73 8.01
N ARG A 80 -8.42 -19.26 7.19
CA ARG A 80 -8.33 -19.27 5.72
C ARG A 80 -7.62 -18.03 5.17
N GLY A 81 -7.25 -17.08 6.02
CA GLY A 81 -6.47 -15.90 5.66
C GLY A 81 -7.21 -14.57 5.80
N TRP A 82 -6.76 -13.60 5.01
CA TRP A 82 -7.27 -12.23 4.99
C TRP A 82 -8.41 -12.11 3.99
N HIS A 83 -9.58 -11.69 4.46
CA HIS A 83 -10.79 -11.56 3.66
C HIS A 83 -11.00 -10.12 3.23
N PHE A 84 -11.16 -9.90 1.93
CA PHE A 84 -11.57 -8.62 1.37
C PHE A 84 -12.74 -8.81 0.42
N THR A 85 -13.58 -7.79 0.30
CA THR A 85 -14.78 -7.82 -0.56
C THR A 85 -14.53 -7.06 -1.86
N MET A 86 -15.09 -7.58 -2.93
CA MET A 86 -15.05 -6.98 -4.26
C MET A 86 -16.28 -7.41 -5.06
N ARG A 87 -16.62 -6.62 -6.07
CA ARG A 87 -17.63 -7.02 -7.04
C ARG A 87 -17.07 -8.03 -8.04
N GLY A 88 -17.90 -8.99 -8.43
CA GLY A 88 -17.55 -10.04 -9.39
C GLY A 88 -17.36 -9.56 -10.83
N ASP A 89 -17.94 -8.42 -11.18
CA ASP A 89 -17.90 -7.81 -12.51
C ASP A 89 -16.77 -6.77 -12.69
N GLY A 90 -15.95 -6.54 -11.66
CA GLY A 90 -14.92 -5.51 -11.68
C GLY A 90 -13.60 -5.94 -12.35
N PRO A 91 -12.72 -5.01 -12.75
CA PRO A 91 -11.42 -5.34 -13.36
C PRO A 91 -10.55 -6.27 -12.50
N LYS A 92 -10.52 -6.04 -11.19
CA LYS A 92 -9.77 -6.90 -10.25
C LYS A 92 -10.33 -8.32 -10.17
N ALA A 93 -11.63 -8.50 -10.42
CA ALA A 93 -12.25 -9.82 -10.44
C ALA A 93 -11.77 -10.63 -11.61
N HIS A 94 -11.81 -10.03 -12.80
CA HIS A 94 -11.31 -10.63 -14.03
C HIS A 94 -9.82 -10.96 -13.92
N GLN A 95 -9.01 -10.02 -13.37
CA GLN A 95 -7.59 -10.25 -13.13
C GLN A 95 -7.36 -11.44 -12.18
N ILE A 96 -8.06 -11.50 -11.03
CA ILE A 96 -7.88 -12.59 -10.05
C ILE A 96 -8.41 -13.93 -10.59
N ALA A 97 -9.45 -13.92 -11.43
CA ALA A 97 -9.96 -15.13 -12.06
C ALA A 97 -8.96 -15.72 -13.08
N GLY A 98 -8.21 -14.86 -13.79
CA GLY A 98 -7.14 -15.30 -14.69
C GLY A 98 -5.82 -15.62 -13.97
N ASN A 99 -5.53 -14.94 -12.87
CA ASN A 99 -4.32 -15.12 -12.07
C ASN A 99 -4.63 -14.93 -10.57
N GLU A 100 -4.71 -16.02 -9.83
CA GLU A 100 -5.04 -16.01 -8.40
C GLU A 100 -3.96 -15.40 -7.51
N ASN A 101 -2.75 -15.15 -8.03
CA ASN A 101 -1.66 -14.58 -7.25
C ASN A 101 -1.90 -13.10 -6.98
N VAL A 102 -1.99 -12.73 -5.70
CA VAL A 102 -2.21 -11.34 -5.28
C VAL A 102 -1.24 -10.94 -4.17
N ALA A 103 -1.11 -9.63 -3.97
CA ALA A 103 -0.42 -9.08 -2.81
C ALA A 103 -1.27 -8.05 -2.07
N LEU A 104 -1.22 -8.05 -0.74
CA LEU A 104 -1.76 -6.99 0.11
C LEU A 104 -0.60 -6.24 0.75
N THR A 105 -0.62 -4.90 0.69
CA THR A 105 0.39 -4.05 1.34
C THR A 105 -0.28 -3.06 2.29
N PHE A 106 0.06 -3.17 3.58
CA PHE A 106 -0.32 -2.24 4.63
C PHE A 106 0.85 -1.32 4.90
N TYR A 107 0.55 -0.04 5.10
CA TYR A 107 1.54 0.94 5.50
C TYR A 107 0.98 1.80 6.63
N TRP A 108 1.67 1.75 7.76
CA TRP A 108 1.30 2.42 9.01
C TRP A 108 2.42 3.39 9.36
N PRO A 109 2.38 4.62 8.80
CA PRO A 109 3.49 5.56 8.90
C PRO A 109 3.79 5.94 10.34
N GLU A 110 2.78 6.06 11.20
CA GLU A 110 2.94 6.39 12.63
C GLU A 110 3.70 5.32 13.42
N LEU A 111 3.78 4.10 12.89
CA LEU A 111 4.52 2.99 13.48
C LEU A 111 5.80 2.63 12.70
N GLY A 112 6.11 3.33 11.60
CA GLY A 112 7.23 2.99 10.73
C GLY A 112 7.14 1.57 10.15
N ARG A 113 5.92 1.03 10.03
CA ARG A 113 5.68 -0.39 9.76
C ARG A 113 5.02 -0.60 8.41
N GLN A 114 5.62 -1.45 7.59
CA GLN A 114 5.00 -1.96 6.37
C GLN A 114 4.82 -3.47 6.46
N ILE A 115 3.64 -3.96 6.07
CA ILE A 115 3.36 -5.39 6.00
C ILE A 115 2.98 -5.75 4.57
N ARG A 116 3.67 -6.74 4.01
CA ARG A 116 3.42 -7.26 2.67
C ARG A 116 3.00 -8.72 2.78
N LEU A 117 1.80 -9.01 2.32
CA LEU A 117 1.27 -10.37 2.22
C LEU A 117 1.25 -10.74 0.74
N ARG A 118 1.76 -11.93 0.39
CA ARG A 118 1.66 -12.49 -0.97
C ARG A 118 1.08 -13.88 -0.87
N GLY A 119 0.11 -14.22 -1.70
CA GLY A 119 -0.55 -15.53 -1.66
C GLY A 119 -1.60 -15.68 -2.77
N LYS A 120 -2.44 -16.71 -2.65
CA LYS A 120 -3.50 -17.00 -3.61
C LYS A 120 -4.86 -16.52 -3.11
N ALA A 121 -5.64 -15.90 -4.00
CA ALA A 121 -6.97 -15.40 -3.71
C ALA A 121 -8.07 -16.38 -4.19
N SER A 122 -8.71 -17.08 -3.27
CA SER A 122 -9.85 -17.98 -3.55
C SER A 122 -11.19 -17.35 -3.15
N PRO A 123 -12.28 -17.59 -3.92
CA PRO A 123 -13.60 -17.08 -3.57
C PRO A 123 -14.22 -17.84 -2.38
N LEU A 124 -15.08 -17.17 -1.62
CA LEU A 124 -15.95 -17.85 -0.65
C LEU A 124 -17.18 -18.46 -1.34
N SER A 125 -17.96 -19.25 -0.59
CA SER A 125 -19.23 -19.79 -1.09
C SER A 125 -20.25 -18.68 -1.35
N GLU A 126 -21.24 -18.94 -2.21
CA GLU A 126 -22.30 -17.98 -2.51
C GLU A 126 -23.10 -17.60 -1.25
N GLU A 127 -23.29 -18.56 -0.34
CA GLU A 127 -23.95 -18.34 0.95
C GLU A 127 -23.14 -17.41 1.85
N GLU A 128 -21.81 -17.58 1.91
CA GLU A 128 -20.93 -16.70 2.68
C GLU A 128 -20.95 -15.28 2.13
N CYS A 129 -20.87 -15.11 0.81
CA CYS A 129 -20.91 -13.80 0.15
C CYS A 129 -22.27 -13.10 0.33
N THR A 130 -23.37 -13.86 0.24
CA THR A 130 -24.73 -13.33 0.49
C THR A 130 -24.87 -12.86 1.93
N ARG A 131 -24.40 -13.66 2.90
CA ARG A 131 -24.42 -13.28 4.31
C ARG A 131 -23.57 -12.04 4.59
N ASP A 132 -22.40 -11.93 3.99
CA ASP A 132 -21.59 -10.70 4.09
C ASP A 132 -22.37 -9.50 3.54
N PHE A 133 -22.91 -9.60 2.32
CA PHE A 133 -23.66 -8.51 1.68
C PHE A 133 -24.78 -8.00 2.59
N LEU A 134 -25.61 -8.91 3.10
CA LEU A 134 -26.75 -8.59 3.95
C LEU A 134 -26.35 -8.00 5.31
N GLY A 135 -25.13 -8.29 5.78
CA GLY A 135 -24.56 -7.70 6.99
C GLY A 135 -24.15 -6.24 6.85
N HIS A 136 -24.01 -5.70 5.63
CA HIS A 136 -23.66 -4.29 5.45
C HIS A 136 -24.83 -3.35 5.84
N PRO A 137 -24.53 -2.15 6.38
CA PRO A 137 -25.53 -1.12 6.60
C PRO A 137 -26.36 -0.86 5.35
N LEU A 138 -27.66 -0.58 5.53
CA LEU A 138 -28.61 -0.42 4.43
C LEU A 138 -28.11 0.56 3.35
N ASN A 139 -27.55 1.70 3.76
CA ASN A 139 -27.02 2.70 2.82
C ASN A 139 -25.82 2.18 2.02
N SER A 140 -24.96 1.35 2.61
CA SER A 140 -23.84 0.71 1.90
C SER A 140 -24.35 -0.30 0.87
N ARG A 141 -25.37 -1.08 1.21
CA ARG A 141 -26.05 -1.99 0.27
C ARG A 141 -26.69 -1.22 -0.88
N ILE A 142 -27.42 -0.15 -0.60
CA ILE A 142 -28.04 0.72 -1.62
C ILE A 142 -26.97 1.27 -2.58
N ALA A 143 -25.87 1.81 -2.03
CA ALA A 143 -24.79 2.36 -2.83
C ALA A 143 -24.12 1.29 -3.72
N ALA A 144 -23.94 0.08 -3.18
CA ALA A 144 -23.39 -1.05 -3.92
C ALA A 144 -24.29 -1.48 -5.09
N VAL A 145 -25.62 -1.49 -4.89
CA VAL A 145 -26.60 -1.82 -5.94
C VAL A 145 -26.64 -0.72 -7.00
N ALA A 146 -26.69 0.55 -6.59
CA ALA A 146 -26.82 1.70 -7.50
C ALA A 146 -25.56 1.96 -8.34
N SER A 147 -24.37 1.62 -7.82
CA SER A 147 -23.09 1.91 -8.44
C SER A 147 -22.58 0.74 -9.30
N LYS A 148 -22.45 0.96 -10.61
CA LYS A 148 -21.72 0.03 -11.49
C LYS A 148 -20.23 0.32 -11.39
N GLN A 149 -19.56 -0.30 -10.40
CA GLN A 149 -18.18 0.02 -10.07
C GLN A 149 -17.25 -0.15 -11.27
N SER A 150 -16.41 0.85 -11.53
CA SER A 150 -15.43 0.88 -12.63
C SER A 150 -16.03 1.00 -14.05
N GLN A 151 -17.34 1.28 -14.18
CA GLN A 151 -17.93 1.69 -15.46
C GLN A 151 -17.97 3.21 -15.58
N VAL A 152 -17.99 3.72 -16.82
CA VAL A 152 -18.15 5.16 -17.09
C VAL A 152 -19.50 5.62 -16.53
N LEU A 153 -19.47 6.72 -15.76
CA LEU A 153 -20.66 7.39 -15.25
C LEU A 153 -20.91 8.63 -16.09
N GLU A 154 -22.06 8.73 -16.75
CA GLU A 154 -22.36 9.84 -17.67
C GLU A 154 -22.59 11.15 -16.91
N SER A 155 -23.21 11.09 -15.73
CA SER A 155 -23.41 12.26 -14.87
C SER A 155 -23.62 11.92 -13.40
N ARG A 156 -23.35 12.89 -12.52
CA ARG A 156 -23.69 12.79 -11.09
C ARG A 156 -25.20 12.59 -10.86
N SER A 157 -26.04 13.26 -11.67
CA SER A 157 -27.50 13.15 -11.57
C SER A 157 -28.00 11.75 -11.86
N GLU A 158 -27.35 11.04 -12.78
CA GLU A 158 -27.65 9.64 -13.06
C GLU A 158 -27.41 8.75 -11.84
N LEU A 159 -26.28 8.89 -11.16
CA LEU A 159 -25.98 8.13 -9.93
C LEU A 159 -27.01 8.39 -8.84
N LEU A 160 -27.40 9.65 -8.64
CA LEU A 160 -28.42 10.02 -7.64
C LEU A 160 -29.79 9.41 -7.98
N ARG A 161 -30.16 9.39 -9.26
CA ARG A 161 -31.39 8.73 -9.73
C ARG A 161 -31.35 7.22 -9.43
N ARG A 162 -30.26 6.54 -9.79
CA ARG A 162 -30.08 5.10 -9.48
C ARG A 162 -30.18 4.81 -7.98
N VAL A 163 -29.62 5.67 -7.13
CA VAL A 163 -29.75 5.54 -5.66
C VAL A 163 -31.20 5.70 -5.21
N ALA A 164 -31.95 6.65 -5.77
CA ALA A 164 -33.36 6.83 -5.46
C ALA A 164 -34.21 5.64 -5.93
N ASP A 165 -33.96 5.14 -7.14
CA ASP A 165 -34.66 3.98 -7.72
C ASP A 165 -34.48 2.74 -6.83
N VAL A 166 -33.26 2.48 -6.34
CA VAL A 166 -32.98 1.37 -5.41
C VAL A 166 -33.70 1.56 -4.07
N LYS A 167 -33.71 2.79 -3.53
CA LYS A 167 -34.43 3.08 -2.28
C LYS A 167 -35.93 2.82 -2.41
N SER A 168 -36.55 3.25 -3.50
CA SER A 168 -37.97 3.03 -3.77
C SER A 168 -38.28 1.54 -3.92
N ALA A 169 -37.45 0.80 -4.65
CA ALA A 169 -37.63 -0.64 -4.80
C ALA A 169 -37.57 -1.40 -3.45
N ILE A 170 -36.64 -1.03 -2.55
CA ILE A 170 -36.59 -1.61 -1.20
C ILE A 170 -37.84 -1.25 -0.39
N ALA A 171 -38.30 0.00 -0.45
CA ALA A 171 -39.49 0.45 0.28
C ALA A 171 -40.79 -0.22 -0.23
N GLU A 172 -40.82 -0.59 -1.50
CA GLU A 172 -41.92 -1.29 -2.17
C GLU A 172 -41.80 -2.82 -2.07
N GLU A 173 -40.83 -3.35 -1.31
CA GLU A 173 -40.55 -4.79 -1.17
C GLU A 173 -40.37 -5.51 -2.51
N LYS A 174 -39.87 -4.79 -3.52
CA LYS A 174 -39.56 -5.37 -4.83
C LYS A 174 -38.27 -6.17 -4.77
N ASP A 175 -38.25 -7.28 -5.51
CA ASP A 175 -37.01 -7.99 -5.78
C ASP A 175 -36.02 -7.05 -6.47
N LEU A 176 -34.84 -6.93 -5.87
CA LEU A 176 -33.72 -6.21 -6.44
C LEU A 176 -32.81 -7.21 -7.16
N ASP A 177 -32.43 -6.88 -8.39
CA ASP A 177 -31.24 -7.46 -8.99
C ASP A 177 -30.04 -7.01 -8.16
N LEU A 178 -29.64 -7.88 -7.24
CA LEU A 178 -28.43 -7.65 -6.47
C LEU A 178 -27.26 -7.59 -7.45
N PRO A 179 -26.32 -6.65 -7.27
CA PRO A 179 -25.08 -6.72 -8.01
C PRO A 179 -24.45 -8.09 -7.76
N GLU A 180 -23.50 -8.50 -8.60
CA GLU A 180 -22.63 -9.64 -8.28
C GLU A 180 -21.72 -9.28 -7.08
N TRP A 181 -22.32 -9.07 -5.91
CA TRP A 181 -21.69 -9.03 -4.60
C TRP A 181 -21.44 -10.46 -4.18
N ARG A 182 -20.60 -11.11 -4.98
CA ARG A 182 -20.35 -12.54 -4.90
C ARG A 182 -18.90 -12.83 -4.57
N VAL A 183 -18.05 -11.81 -4.46
CA VAL A 183 -16.60 -12.05 -4.45
C VAL A 183 -15.98 -11.46 -3.21
N GLN A 184 -16.19 -12.16 -2.09
CA GLN A 184 -15.24 -12.13 -1.00
C GLN A 184 -14.10 -13.07 -1.37
N LYS A 185 -12.85 -12.58 -1.30
CA LYS A 185 -11.64 -13.37 -1.54
C LYS A 185 -10.88 -13.52 -0.23
N CYS A 186 -10.40 -14.72 0.05
CA CYS A 186 -9.43 -14.94 1.12
C CYS A 186 -8.04 -15.18 0.54
N LEU A 187 -7.03 -14.56 1.16
CA LEU A 187 -5.63 -14.81 0.85
C LEU A 187 -5.14 -16.05 1.61
N GLY A 188 -5.24 -17.22 0.98
CA GLY A 188 -4.84 -18.52 1.55
C GLY A 188 -3.58 -19.11 0.89
N GLU A 189 -3.20 -20.33 1.32
CA GLU A 189 -2.10 -21.21 0.83
C GLU A 189 -0.83 -20.55 0.25
N GLY A 190 0.34 -20.91 0.77
CA GLY A 190 1.61 -20.37 0.28
C GLY A 190 1.80 -18.89 0.61
N VAL A 191 1.06 -18.37 1.59
CA VAL A 191 1.20 -16.97 1.99
C VAL A 191 2.59 -16.74 2.55
N THR A 192 3.28 -15.80 1.93
CA THR A 192 4.55 -15.28 2.41
C THR A 192 4.28 -13.90 2.98
N VAL A 193 4.50 -13.75 4.29
CA VAL A 193 4.44 -12.45 4.95
C VAL A 193 5.85 -11.90 4.98
N ALA A 194 6.08 -10.82 4.23
CA ALA A 194 7.28 -10.01 4.35
C ALA A 194 6.92 -8.76 5.14
N ILE A 195 7.54 -8.57 6.30
CA ILE A 195 7.43 -7.34 7.07
C ILE A 195 8.68 -6.54 6.84
N GLU A 196 8.49 -5.28 6.45
CA GLU A 196 9.57 -4.34 6.28
C GLU A 196 9.39 -3.29 7.39
N PHE A 197 10.29 -3.32 8.36
CA PHE A 197 10.39 -2.24 9.34
C PHE A 197 11.35 -1.20 8.81
N HIS A 198 10.90 0.05 8.86
CA HIS A 198 11.75 1.18 8.59
C HIS A 198 12.17 1.79 9.92
N PHE A 199 13.42 1.55 10.32
CA PHE A 199 13.99 2.19 11.49
C PHE A 199 14.81 3.40 11.09
N PHE A 200 14.48 4.53 11.73
CA PHE A 200 15.33 5.71 11.79
C PHE A 200 15.84 5.78 13.21
N SER A 201 17.01 5.19 13.46
CA SER A 201 17.70 5.44 14.71
C SER A 201 18.73 6.54 14.50
N THR A 202 18.53 7.67 15.15
CA THR A 202 19.59 8.65 15.39
C THR A 202 20.59 8.04 16.38
N TYR A 203 21.49 7.17 15.92
CA TYR A 203 22.69 6.88 16.68
C TYR A 203 23.57 8.12 16.64
N PHE A 204 23.56 8.89 17.73
CA PHE A 204 24.43 10.04 17.95
C PHE A 204 25.90 9.59 17.99
N THR A 205 26.51 9.47 16.82
CA THR A 205 27.94 9.63 16.62
C THR A 205 28.15 10.29 15.27
N ASN A 206 28.28 11.62 15.30
CA ASN A 206 28.84 12.49 14.27
C ASN A 206 28.70 12.00 12.80
N GLN A 207 27.72 12.59 12.11
CA GLN A 207 27.64 12.82 10.66
C GLN A 207 26.97 11.81 9.71
N TRP A 208 26.18 10.83 10.15
CA TRP A 208 25.48 9.94 9.21
C TRP A 208 24.07 9.55 9.67
N ASP A 209 23.08 9.78 8.82
CA ASP A 209 21.73 9.23 8.95
C ASP A 209 21.71 7.82 8.30
N PHE A 210 21.24 6.81 9.03
CA PHE A 210 21.12 5.43 8.52
C PHE A 210 19.65 5.02 8.43
N LEU A 211 19.25 4.54 7.26
CA LEU A 211 18.01 3.78 7.10
C LEU A 211 18.34 2.29 7.28
N ILE A 212 17.79 1.64 8.31
CA ILE A 212 17.83 0.18 8.42
C ILE A 212 16.46 -0.34 7.99
N MET A 213 16.42 -0.96 6.82
CA MET A 213 15.31 -1.79 6.39
C MET A 213 15.54 -3.22 6.87
N THR A 214 14.75 -3.64 7.85
CA THR A 214 14.78 -5.04 8.31
C THR A 214 13.61 -5.77 7.68
N ASN A 215 13.93 -6.75 6.83
CA ASN A 215 12.96 -7.63 6.20
C ASN A 215 12.81 -8.92 7.03
N LEU A 216 11.63 -9.16 7.58
CA LEU A 216 11.27 -10.42 8.23
C LEU A 216 10.33 -11.19 7.31
N ILE A 217 10.71 -12.41 6.91
CA ILE A 217 9.88 -13.26 6.05
C ILE A 217 9.36 -14.45 6.86
N LEU A 218 8.04 -14.53 7.03
CA LEU A 218 7.34 -15.61 7.72
C LEU A 218 6.52 -16.43 6.71
N PRO A 219 6.90 -17.69 6.39
CA PRO A 219 6.08 -18.58 5.59
C PRO A 219 4.99 -19.23 6.46
N LEU A 220 3.81 -19.43 5.89
CA LEU A 220 2.67 -20.01 6.62
C LEU A 220 2.86 -21.50 7.01
N SER A 221 3.85 -22.20 6.45
CA SER A 221 4.06 -23.64 6.59
C SER A 221 5.08 -24.09 7.64
N SER A 222 5.67 -23.19 8.45
CA SER A 222 6.73 -23.57 9.40
C SER A 222 6.39 -23.28 10.87
N PHE A 223 5.73 -24.25 11.52
CA PHE A 223 5.41 -24.30 12.97
C PHE A 223 6.64 -24.32 13.91
N GLN A 224 7.86 -24.44 13.37
CA GLN A 224 9.12 -24.52 14.14
C GLN A 224 10.14 -23.43 13.74
N GLY A 225 9.74 -22.47 12.89
CA GLY A 225 10.68 -21.63 12.14
C GLY A 225 10.89 -20.22 12.67
N ILE A 226 9.99 -19.65 13.48
CA ILE A 226 10.03 -18.21 13.78
C ILE A 226 11.22 -17.86 14.68
N GLN A 227 11.60 -18.73 15.62
CA GLN A 227 12.84 -18.56 16.39
C GLN A 227 14.12 -18.67 15.56
N ARG A 228 14.11 -19.29 14.37
CA ARG A 228 15.26 -19.32 13.45
C ARG A 228 15.22 -18.21 12.39
N ALA A 229 14.06 -17.63 12.10
CA ALA A 229 13.90 -16.53 11.14
C ALA A 229 14.51 -15.21 11.66
N ALA A 230 14.56 -15.02 12.99
CA ALA A 230 15.35 -13.96 13.62
C ALA A 230 16.84 -13.98 13.19
N ALA A 231 17.37 -15.14 12.76
CA ALA A 231 18.75 -15.28 12.30
C ALA A 231 18.97 -14.98 10.81
N ARG A 232 17.92 -14.66 10.03
CA ARG A 232 18.02 -14.27 8.61
C ARG A 232 17.61 -12.82 8.39
N VAL A 233 18.16 -11.91 9.19
CA VAL A 233 18.31 -10.49 8.87
C VAL A 233 19.19 -10.39 7.61
N THR A 234 18.59 -10.60 6.43
CA THR A 234 19.32 -10.67 5.16
C THR A 234 19.10 -9.38 4.40
N SER A 235 19.74 -8.31 4.89
CA SER A 235 20.43 -7.25 4.13
C SER A 235 20.50 -5.98 4.95
N LEU A 236 21.65 -5.69 5.57
CA LEU A 236 22.08 -4.31 5.69
C LEU A 236 22.34 -3.82 4.26
N GLN A 237 21.38 -3.17 3.61
CA GLN A 237 21.72 -2.33 2.46
C GLN A 237 22.31 -1.02 3.01
N MET A 238 23.62 -1.02 3.22
CA MET A 238 24.38 0.21 3.46
C MET A 238 24.42 1.03 2.15
N HIS A 239 23.41 1.85 1.88
CA HIS A 239 23.54 2.84 0.82
C HIS A 239 24.49 3.95 1.28
N HIS A 240 25.71 3.93 0.72
CA HIS A 240 26.67 5.01 0.91
C HIS A 240 26.31 6.18 0.00
N GLY A 241 25.97 7.33 0.58
CA GLY A 241 26.22 8.61 -0.06
C GLY A 241 25.15 9.69 0.14
N PHE A 242 25.49 10.72 0.91
CA PHE A 242 25.61 12.10 0.41
C PHE A 242 26.59 12.85 1.34
N ARG A 243 27.81 13.15 0.86
CA ARG A 243 28.68 14.12 1.54
C ARG A 243 28.13 15.51 1.24
N HIS A 244 27.58 16.20 2.24
CA HIS A 244 27.51 17.66 2.17
C HIS A 244 28.91 18.23 2.47
N PRO A 245 29.56 18.93 1.52
CA PRO A 245 30.75 19.71 1.89
C PRO A 245 30.32 20.88 2.77
N LYS A 246 30.92 20.99 3.96
CA LYS A 246 30.79 22.18 4.83
C LYS A 246 31.14 23.44 4.01
N PRO A 247 30.43 24.57 4.17
CA PRO A 247 30.76 25.79 3.44
C PRO A 247 32.10 26.31 3.94
N LYS A 248 33.16 26.15 3.13
CA LYS A 248 34.36 26.97 3.25
C LYS A 248 34.05 28.31 2.62
N GLY A 249 34.12 29.37 3.42
CA GLY A 249 33.99 30.73 2.93
C GLY A 249 34.95 30.99 1.77
N ILE A 250 34.41 31.42 0.63
CA ILE A 250 35.15 32.15 -0.39
C ILE A 250 34.35 33.39 -0.76
N LEU A 251 35.04 34.49 -0.56
CA LEU A 251 34.72 35.88 -0.84
C LEU A 251 34.40 36.07 -2.33
N CYS A 252 33.32 36.81 -2.59
CA CYS A 252 33.14 37.83 -3.63
C CYS A 252 34.10 37.83 -4.86
N ALA A 253 33.55 37.64 -6.07
CA ALA A 253 33.83 38.47 -7.24
C ALA A 253 32.92 38.11 -8.44
N LEU A 254 31.81 38.83 -8.59
CA LEU A 254 31.20 39.07 -9.89
C LEU A 254 31.96 40.22 -10.56
N LYS A 255 32.60 39.98 -11.71
CA LYS A 255 32.84 41.04 -12.71
C LYS A 255 33.09 40.46 -14.12
N ARG A 256 32.04 40.62 -14.95
CA ARG A 256 32.02 41.14 -16.33
C ARG A 256 32.94 40.50 -17.39
N GLY A 257 32.30 39.81 -18.34
CA GLY A 257 32.28 40.17 -19.76
C GLY A 257 33.52 39.89 -20.61
N GLY A 258 33.37 39.08 -21.67
CA GLY A 258 34.37 39.00 -22.73
C GLY A 258 34.26 37.80 -23.67
N VAL A 259 33.36 37.90 -24.64
CA VAL A 259 33.46 37.46 -26.05
C VAL A 259 34.36 36.26 -26.39
N ALA A 260 33.72 35.22 -26.94
CA ALA A 260 34.36 34.16 -27.71
C ALA A 260 35.05 34.71 -28.98
N LYS A 261 36.27 34.25 -29.25
CA LYS A 261 36.81 34.20 -30.61
C LYS A 261 37.24 32.77 -30.95
N THR A 262 36.60 32.28 -32.00
CA THR A 262 36.96 31.15 -32.85
C THR A 262 38.25 31.45 -33.63
N GLY A 263 38.93 30.40 -34.12
CA GLY A 263 39.80 30.53 -35.31
C GLY A 263 41.14 29.81 -35.26
N LEU A 264 41.13 28.60 -35.81
CA LEU A 264 42.13 27.94 -36.67
C LEU A 264 43.41 28.73 -37.07
N ASN A 265 44.55 28.05 -36.85
CA ASN A 265 45.64 27.71 -37.79
C ASN A 265 46.49 28.75 -38.57
N ASP A 266 47.75 28.34 -38.69
CA ASP A 266 48.76 28.56 -39.75
C ASP A 266 49.76 29.72 -39.59
N GLY A 267 51.04 29.38 -39.79
CA GLY A 267 52.05 30.29 -40.35
C GLY A 267 53.34 30.46 -39.56
N SER A 268 54.34 29.66 -39.91
CA SER A 268 55.77 29.92 -39.72
C SER A 268 56.22 31.28 -40.25
N ASN A 269 56.92 32.07 -39.43
CA ASN A 269 58.32 32.50 -39.63
C ASN A 269 58.81 33.28 -38.40
#